data_AF-A0A3P7EJM6-F1
#
_entry.id   AF-A0A3P7EJM6-F1
#
_cell.length_a   1.000
_cell.length_b   1.000
_cell.length_c   1.000
_cell.angle_alpha   90.00
_cell.angle_beta   90.00
_cell.angle_gamma   90.00
#
_symmetry.space_group_name_H-M   'P 1'
#
loop_
_entity.id
_entity.type
_entity.pdbx_description
1 polymer ?
#
loop_
_entity_poly.entity_id
_entity_poly.type
_entity_poly.pdbx_seq_one_letter_code
_entity_poly.pdbx_strand_id
1 'polypeptide(L)'
;MLSLFIAIIIVIISDCSVQCTPDICGDHGDCEIINGTHIACSCRDYYDGPNCEIFKPIEHAAKFDGKAFIVFSIDDFPHLTSEHEESLSLRFKTSASSGLIFWQGQPVGTPLKGDDYLSIGLSNGHLVFSYELGGGASHLISTEVVNDDKEHQLQIWRKGRDGKMVIDDGAPIIGSSFGILAMLNVDGDVYIGGVPDLNSMTGGLHEENFIGCIGDIIFNGIKMDLMANAIDGRNVKPCDQWMIKKKWLRNGKYQ
;
A
#
# COMPACT_ATOMS: atom_id res chain seq x y z
N MET A 1 55.17 1.65 -37.42
CA MET A 1 54.92 1.48 -35.96
C MET A 1 53.68 2.23 -35.46
N LEU A 2 53.14 3.25 -36.15
CA LEU A 2 51.98 4.02 -35.66
C LEU A 2 50.64 3.25 -35.68
N SER A 3 50.50 2.22 -36.54
CA SER A 3 49.26 1.45 -36.68
C SER A 3 49.00 0.43 -35.56
N LEU A 4 50.02 0.06 -34.77
CA LEU A 4 49.88 -0.97 -33.74
C LEU A 4 49.44 -0.39 -32.39
N PHE A 5 49.84 0.85 -32.08
CA PHE A 5 49.49 1.50 -30.81
C PHE A 5 48.01 1.90 -30.72
N ILE A 6 47.37 2.23 -31.84
CA ILE A 6 45.94 2.57 -31.86
C ILE A 6 45.09 1.31 -31.61
N ALA A 7 45.52 0.14 -32.07
CA ALA A 7 44.80 -1.11 -31.83
C ALA A 7 44.86 -1.56 -30.35
N ILE A 8 45.96 -1.26 -29.63
CA ILE A 8 46.11 -1.62 -28.21
C ILE A 8 45.23 -0.74 -27.31
N ILE A 9 44.90 0.48 -27.72
CA ILE A 9 43.98 1.35 -26.95
C ILE A 9 42.50 0.96 -27.14
N ILE A 10 42.15 0.19 -28.19
CA ILE A 10 40.75 -0.11 -28.53
C ILE A 10 40.21 -1.43 -27.92
N VAL A 11 41.04 -2.21 -27.23
CA VAL A 11 40.62 -3.46 -26.57
C VAL A 11 41.19 -3.38 -25.16
N ILE A 12 40.50 -2.99 -24.08
CA ILE A 12 39.27 -3.53 -23.52
C ILE A 12 38.65 -2.40 -22.67
N ILE A 13 37.83 -1.54 -23.26
CA ILE A 13 36.66 -1.08 -22.50
C ILE A 13 35.69 -2.23 -22.73
N SER A 14 35.81 -3.28 -21.91
CA SER A 14 34.67 -4.15 -21.69
C SER A 14 33.56 -3.18 -21.36
N ASP A 15 32.56 -3.11 -22.22
CA ASP A 15 31.34 -2.38 -21.95
C ASP A 15 30.79 -3.01 -20.67
N CYS A 16 31.16 -2.46 -19.50
CA CYS A 16 30.65 -2.85 -18.19
C CYS A 16 29.21 -2.35 -18.07
N SER A 17 28.42 -2.56 -19.12
CA SER A 17 27.00 -2.35 -19.10
C SER A 17 26.42 -3.38 -18.15
N VAL A 18 25.76 -2.87 -17.13
CA VAL A 18 25.07 -3.68 -16.15
C VAL A 18 23.83 -4.27 -16.83
N GLN A 19 23.66 -5.59 -16.80
CA GLN A 19 22.56 -6.29 -17.47
C GLN A 19 21.86 -7.23 -16.51
N CYS A 20 20.52 -7.23 -16.54
CA CYS A 20 19.74 -8.21 -15.81
C CYS A 20 19.92 -9.61 -16.41
N THR A 21 20.33 -10.56 -15.58
CA THR A 21 20.30 -11.98 -15.92
C THR A 21 19.22 -12.68 -15.09
N PRO A 22 18.64 -13.79 -15.58
CA PRO A 22 17.55 -14.49 -14.90
C PRO A 22 17.88 -14.92 -13.45
N ASP A 23 19.15 -15.19 -13.15
CA ASP A 23 19.57 -15.71 -11.86
C ASP A 23 19.76 -14.64 -10.77
N ILE A 24 19.80 -13.34 -11.12
CA ILE A 24 20.18 -12.29 -10.16
C ILE A 24 19.16 -12.14 -9.03
N CYS A 25 17.87 -12.15 -9.37
CA CYS A 25 16.79 -11.95 -8.39
C CYS A 25 16.08 -13.26 -8.01
N GLY A 26 16.64 -14.40 -8.45
CA GLY A 26 16.02 -15.72 -8.31
C GLY A 26 14.60 -15.80 -8.87
N ASP A 27 13.85 -16.81 -8.43
CA ASP A 27 12.46 -17.05 -8.86
C ASP A 27 11.47 -16.05 -8.23
N HIS A 28 11.90 -15.31 -7.21
CA HIS A 28 11.03 -14.47 -6.36
C HIS A 28 11.27 -12.98 -6.54
N GLY A 29 11.97 -12.56 -7.60
CA GLY A 29 12.19 -11.14 -7.86
C GLY A 29 12.13 -10.75 -9.33
N ASP A 30 11.86 -9.48 -9.56
CA ASP A 30 11.97 -8.82 -10.85
C ASP A 30 13.25 -7.98 -10.87
N CYS A 31 14.08 -8.16 -11.90
CA CYS A 31 15.35 -7.44 -12.04
C CYS A 31 15.16 -6.11 -12.76
N GLU A 32 15.67 -5.04 -12.16
CA GLU A 32 15.61 -3.68 -12.71
C GLU A 32 16.99 -3.03 -12.78
N ILE A 33 17.29 -2.37 -13.90
CA ILE A 33 18.51 -1.58 -14.08
C ILE A 33 18.22 -0.14 -13.70
N ILE A 34 18.81 0.34 -12.61
CA ILE A 34 18.61 1.70 -12.11
C ILE A 34 19.68 2.62 -12.72
N ASN A 35 19.24 3.65 -13.44
CA ASN A 35 20.08 4.69 -14.07
C ASN A 35 21.20 4.14 -14.98
N GLY A 36 21.12 2.88 -15.41
CA GLY A 36 22.17 2.20 -16.17
C GLY A 36 23.42 1.83 -15.36
N THR A 37 23.47 2.07 -14.04
CA THR A 37 24.69 1.95 -13.22
C THR A 37 24.68 0.79 -12.24
N HIS A 38 23.51 0.30 -11.83
CA HIS A 38 23.37 -0.78 -10.86
C HIS A 38 22.06 -1.54 -11.06
N ILE A 39 22.05 -2.80 -10.64
CA ILE A 39 20.86 -3.65 -10.62
C ILE A 39 20.25 -3.62 -9.23
N ALA A 40 18.92 -3.59 -9.19
CA ALA A 40 18.15 -3.88 -8.00
C ALA A 40 17.10 -4.94 -8.31
N CYS A 41 16.72 -5.69 -7.27
CA CYS A 41 15.64 -6.64 -7.33
C CYS A 41 14.41 -6.09 -6.63
N SER A 42 13.25 -6.24 -7.27
CA SER A 42 11.94 -6.02 -6.66
C SER A 42 11.38 -7.37 -6.24
N CYS A 43 11.31 -7.63 -4.94
CA CYS A 43 10.99 -8.97 -4.42
C CYS A 43 9.48 -9.19 -4.28
N ARG A 44 9.00 -10.34 -4.74
CA ARG A 44 7.61 -10.81 -4.63
C ARG A 44 7.40 -11.62 -3.35
N ASP A 45 6.13 -11.89 -3.01
CA ASP A 45 5.71 -12.99 -2.13
C ASP A 45 6.46 -13.10 -0.79
N TYR A 46 6.75 -11.95 -0.15
CA TYR A 46 7.43 -11.86 1.15
C TYR A 46 8.91 -12.27 1.16
N TYR A 47 9.55 -12.29 0.00
CA TYR A 47 11.00 -12.43 -0.11
C TYR A 47 11.70 -11.08 0.08
N ASP A 48 12.93 -11.14 0.56
CA ASP A 48 13.80 -10.00 0.83
C ASP A 48 15.26 -10.39 0.56
N GLY A 49 16.17 -9.43 0.68
CA GLY A 49 17.57 -9.58 0.33
C GLY A 49 17.88 -8.93 -1.02
N PRO A 50 19.17 -8.70 -1.31
CA PRO A 50 19.60 -8.10 -2.57
C PRO A 50 19.18 -8.91 -3.81
N ASN A 51 18.96 -10.22 -3.66
CA ASN A 51 18.63 -11.16 -4.72
C ASN A 51 17.28 -11.87 -4.46
N CYS A 52 16.45 -11.35 -3.56
CA CYS A 52 15.18 -11.96 -3.14
C CYS A 52 15.32 -13.42 -2.65
N GLU A 53 16.42 -13.71 -1.97
CA GLU A 53 16.78 -15.06 -1.53
C GLU A 53 16.31 -15.41 -0.11
N ILE A 54 15.83 -14.42 0.65
CA ILE A 54 15.47 -14.58 2.06
C ILE A 54 13.95 -14.50 2.21
N PHE A 55 13.31 -15.62 2.53
CA PHE A 55 11.88 -15.63 2.87
C PHE A 55 11.65 -14.98 4.25
N LYS A 56 10.79 -13.97 4.32
CA LYS A 56 10.44 -13.22 5.54
C LYS A 56 8.93 -13.10 5.72
N PRO A 57 8.28 -14.09 6.34
CA PRO A 57 6.83 -14.11 6.50
C PRO A 57 6.34 -12.98 7.43
N ILE A 58 5.16 -12.43 7.11
CA ILE A 58 4.53 -11.35 7.84
C ILE A 58 3.49 -11.91 8.81
N GLU A 59 3.78 -11.87 10.11
CA GLU A 59 2.87 -12.42 11.13
C GLU A 59 1.80 -11.44 11.61
N HIS A 60 2.12 -10.14 11.67
CA HIS A 60 1.28 -9.14 12.34
C HIS A 60 1.11 -7.84 11.55
N ALA A 61 2.21 -7.28 11.06
CA ALA A 61 2.20 -6.03 10.31
C ALA A 61 3.30 -6.02 9.25
N ALA A 62 2.96 -5.41 8.12
CA ALA A 62 3.85 -5.18 7.00
C ALA A 62 4.52 -3.82 7.14
N LYS A 63 5.80 -3.75 6.79
CA LYS A 63 6.58 -2.53 6.66
C LYS A 63 6.60 -2.10 5.19
N PHE A 64 6.35 -0.83 4.96
CA PHE A 64 6.35 -0.17 3.66
C PHE A 64 7.42 0.93 3.62
N ASP A 65 8.14 1.00 2.51
CA ASP A 65 9.28 1.90 2.30
C ASP A 65 9.05 2.87 1.12
N GLY A 66 7.80 3.04 0.70
CA GLY A 66 7.42 3.81 -0.48
C GLY A 66 7.52 3.05 -1.81
N LYS A 67 8.14 1.87 -1.83
CA LYS A 67 8.16 0.96 -3.00
C LYS A 67 7.38 -0.32 -2.77
N ALA A 68 7.13 -0.67 -1.51
CA ALA A 68 6.37 -1.85 -1.17
C ALA A 68 4.86 -1.65 -1.35
N PHE A 69 4.15 -2.71 -1.70
CA PHE A 69 2.69 -2.77 -1.70
C PHE A 69 2.19 -4.22 -1.57
N ILE A 70 0.99 -4.40 -1.03
CA ILE A 70 0.25 -5.67 -1.03
C ILE A 70 -1.00 -5.49 -1.87
N VAL A 71 -1.35 -6.50 -2.68
CA VAL A 71 -2.57 -6.54 -3.48
C VAL A 71 -3.52 -7.60 -2.91
N PHE A 72 -4.77 -7.22 -2.67
CA PHE A 72 -5.88 -8.11 -2.35
C PHE A 72 -6.87 -8.15 -3.50
N SER A 73 -7.52 -9.29 -3.68
CA SER A 73 -8.56 -9.40 -4.69
C SER A 73 -9.74 -8.48 -4.37
N ILE A 74 -10.34 -7.90 -5.40
CA ILE A 74 -11.65 -7.23 -5.27
C ILE A 74 -12.72 -8.12 -4.61
N ASP A 75 -12.64 -9.45 -4.77
CA ASP A 75 -13.59 -10.39 -4.17
C ASP A 75 -13.51 -10.44 -2.63
N ASP A 76 -12.37 -10.06 -2.04
CA ASP A 76 -12.19 -9.93 -0.59
C ASP A 76 -12.77 -8.62 -0.05
N PHE A 77 -13.04 -7.64 -0.92
CA PHE A 77 -13.57 -6.31 -0.61
C PHE A 77 -14.87 -6.01 -1.38
N PRO A 78 -15.93 -6.83 -1.22
CA PRO A 78 -17.16 -6.67 -2.00
C PRO A 78 -17.92 -5.41 -1.62
N HIS A 79 -18.27 -4.60 -2.62
CA HIS A 79 -19.17 -3.44 -2.49
C HIS A 79 -20.60 -3.82 -2.91
N LEU A 80 -21.40 -4.28 -1.94
CA LEU A 80 -22.66 -4.98 -2.24
C LEU A 80 -23.75 -4.05 -2.79
N THR A 81 -24.20 -3.08 -2.00
CA THR A 81 -25.29 -2.15 -2.35
C THR A 81 -25.10 -0.83 -1.60
N SER A 82 -25.70 0.25 -2.11
CA SER A 82 -25.70 1.56 -1.43
C SER A 82 -26.41 1.57 -0.07
N GLU A 83 -27.29 0.58 0.19
CA GLU A 83 -28.01 0.47 1.46
C GLU A 83 -27.23 -0.31 2.53
N HIS A 84 -26.19 -1.03 2.13
CA HIS A 84 -25.33 -1.76 3.04
C HIS A 84 -24.27 -0.80 3.61
N GLU A 85 -24.10 -0.84 4.93
CA GLU A 85 -22.98 -0.14 5.57
C GLU A 85 -21.75 -1.03 5.48
N GLU A 86 -20.72 -0.52 4.82
CA GLU A 86 -19.40 -1.12 4.75
C GLU A 86 -18.52 -0.52 5.85
N SER A 87 -17.63 -1.34 6.40
CA SER A 87 -16.68 -0.95 7.42
C SER A 87 -15.28 -1.46 7.08
N LEU A 88 -14.30 -0.59 7.24
CA LEU A 88 -12.88 -0.94 7.13
C LEU A 88 -12.17 -0.40 8.36
N SER A 89 -11.36 -1.24 8.99
CA SER A 89 -10.46 -0.79 10.04
C SER A 89 -9.07 -1.33 9.79
N LEU A 90 -8.07 -0.54 10.17
CA LEU A 90 -6.67 -0.93 10.13
C LEU A 90 -5.91 -0.21 11.23
N ARG A 91 -4.72 -0.70 11.54
CA ARG A 91 -3.76 0.02 12.38
C ARG A 91 -2.58 0.43 11.51
N PHE A 92 -2.00 1.58 11.82
CA PHE A 92 -0.83 2.08 11.12
C PHE A 92 0.11 2.84 12.05
N LYS A 93 1.37 2.95 11.64
CA LYS A 93 2.40 3.75 12.30
C LYS A 93 3.29 4.40 11.23
N THR A 94 3.54 5.70 11.33
CA THR A 94 4.35 6.44 10.36
C THR A 94 4.92 7.73 10.95
N SER A 95 6.00 8.21 10.35
CA SER A 95 6.55 9.57 10.55
C SER A 95 6.47 10.42 9.28
N ALA A 96 5.92 9.88 8.19
CA ALA A 96 5.81 10.57 6.90
C ALA A 96 4.58 11.50 6.88
N SER A 97 4.70 12.65 6.22
CA SER A 97 3.60 13.63 6.11
C SER A 97 2.63 13.32 4.97
N SER A 98 3.07 12.56 3.97
CA SER A 98 2.29 12.13 2.81
C SER A 98 2.45 10.61 2.64
N GLY A 99 1.44 9.93 2.06
CA GLY A 99 1.53 8.49 1.81
C GLY A 99 0.19 7.80 1.56
N LEU A 100 0.09 7.01 0.49
CA LEU A 100 -1.08 6.19 0.16
C LEU A 100 -1.16 4.90 0.99
N ILE A 101 -2.17 4.77 1.85
CA ILE A 101 -2.37 3.62 2.74
C ILE A 101 -3.25 2.55 2.10
N PHE A 102 -4.35 2.95 1.49
CA PHE A 102 -5.35 2.07 0.86
C PHE A 102 -5.78 2.70 -0.46
N TRP A 103 -5.87 1.88 -1.52
CA TRP A 103 -6.39 2.28 -2.81
C TRP A 103 -7.25 1.18 -3.41
N GLN A 104 -8.42 1.58 -3.92
CA GLN A 104 -9.24 0.76 -4.80
C GLN A 104 -9.90 1.67 -5.83
N GLY A 105 -9.82 1.30 -7.09
CA GLY A 105 -10.30 2.10 -8.19
C GLY A 105 -10.53 1.24 -9.43
N GLN A 106 -10.16 1.78 -10.59
CA GLN A 106 -10.25 1.04 -11.84
C GLN A 106 -9.03 0.10 -12.02
N PRO A 107 -9.14 -0.92 -12.89
CA PRO A 107 -8.05 -1.86 -13.14
C PRO A 107 -6.77 -1.16 -13.61
N VAL A 108 -5.62 -1.74 -13.27
CA VAL A 108 -4.29 -1.26 -13.67
C VAL A 108 -4.25 -0.98 -15.18
N GLY A 109 -3.68 0.16 -15.54
CA GLY A 109 -3.63 0.63 -16.93
C GLY A 109 -4.81 1.53 -17.32
N THR A 110 -5.78 1.73 -16.44
CA THR A 110 -6.87 2.71 -16.60
C THR A 110 -6.56 3.95 -15.77
N PRO A 111 -6.17 5.08 -16.39
CA PRO A 111 -5.90 6.31 -15.65
C PRO A 111 -7.19 6.86 -15.03
N LEU A 112 -7.11 7.34 -13.79
CA LEU A 112 -8.28 7.89 -13.09
C LEU A 112 -8.83 9.14 -13.80
N LYS A 113 -10.07 9.07 -14.29
CA LYS A 113 -10.73 10.18 -15.02
C LYS A 113 -12.18 10.40 -14.57
N GLY A 114 -12.34 10.74 -13.30
CA GLY A 114 -13.67 10.92 -12.69
C GLY A 114 -14.40 9.59 -12.43
N ASP A 115 -13.68 8.48 -12.55
CA ASP A 115 -14.15 7.16 -12.19
C ASP A 115 -14.25 7.02 -10.68
N ASP A 116 -15.07 6.07 -10.24
CA ASP A 116 -15.25 5.74 -8.84
C ASP A 116 -13.94 5.23 -8.24
N TYR A 117 -13.68 5.63 -7.00
CA TYR A 117 -12.55 5.16 -6.22
C TYR A 117 -12.82 5.24 -4.72
N LEU A 118 -12.02 4.50 -3.95
CA LEU A 118 -11.95 4.54 -2.50
C LEU A 118 -10.47 4.61 -2.10
N SER A 119 -10.10 5.59 -1.27
CA SER A 119 -8.71 5.74 -0.83
C SER A 119 -8.59 6.22 0.60
N ILE A 120 -7.50 5.79 1.24
CA ILE A 120 -7.05 6.28 2.53
C ILE A 120 -5.59 6.66 2.36
N GLY A 121 -5.19 7.84 2.81
CA GLY A 121 -3.79 8.26 2.79
C GLY A 121 -3.50 9.38 3.77
N LEU A 122 -2.29 9.92 3.66
CA LEU A 122 -1.82 11.05 4.44
C LEU A 122 -1.60 12.26 3.55
N SER A 123 -1.96 13.43 4.06
CA SER A 123 -1.61 14.73 3.50
C SER A 123 -1.29 15.69 4.63
N ASN A 124 -0.09 16.29 4.60
CA ASN A 124 0.40 17.19 5.65
C ASN A 124 0.33 16.59 7.08
N GLY A 125 0.52 15.27 7.20
CA GLY A 125 0.45 14.52 8.45
C GLY A 125 -0.98 14.19 8.92
N HIS A 126 -2.00 14.68 8.24
CA HIS A 126 -3.40 14.36 8.51
C HIS A 126 -3.84 13.14 7.70
N LEU A 127 -4.68 12.31 8.31
CA LEU A 127 -5.32 11.20 7.62
C LEU A 127 -6.45 11.74 6.74
N VAL A 128 -6.51 11.26 5.49
CA VAL A 128 -7.52 11.60 4.51
C VAL A 128 -8.23 10.34 4.06
N PHE A 129 -9.52 10.25 4.34
CA PHE A 129 -10.41 9.25 3.77
C PHE A 129 -11.19 9.89 2.60
N SER A 130 -11.02 9.35 1.40
CA SER A 130 -11.55 9.93 0.17
C SER A 130 -12.26 8.91 -0.69
N TYR A 131 -13.41 9.27 -1.23
CA TYR A 131 -14.15 8.43 -2.18
C TYR A 131 -14.94 9.25 -3.19
N GLU A 132 -14.99 8.77 -4.43
CA GLU A 132 -15.77 9.30 -5.55
C GLU A 132 -16.75 8.23 -6.03
N LEU A 133 -17.97 8.65 -6.33
CA LEU A 133 -19.09 7.80 -6.77
C LEU A 133 -19.70 8.33 -8.09
N GLY A 134 -18.94 9.12 -8.86
CA GLY A 134 -19.31 9.74 -10.14
C GLY A 134 -19.96 11.13 -10.04
N GLY A 135 -20.15 11.68 -8.84
CA GLY A 135 -20.85 12.94 -8.60
C GLY A 135 -19.99 14.08 -8.02
N GLY A 136 -18.76 13.77 -7.63
CA GLY A 136 -17.84 14.63 -6.90
C GLY A 136 -17.41 13.98 -5.58
N ALA A 137 -16.09 13.93 -5.37
CA ALA A 137 -15.47 13.24 -4.26
C ALA A 137 -15.83 13.84 -2.89
N SER A 138 -15.91 12.97 -1.88
CA SER A 138 -15.90 13.36 -0.47
C SER A 138 -14.48 13.23 0.08
N HIS A 139 -14.07 14.18 0.93
CA HIS A 139 -12.80 14.12 1.65
C HIS A 139 -13.05 14.33 3.14
N LEU A 140 -12.85 13.29 3.93
CA LEU A 140 -12.88 13.35 5.39
C LEU A 140 -11.44 13.44 5.89
N ILE A 141 -11.09 14.56 6.53
CA ILE A 141 -9.72 14.86 6.97
C ILE A 141 -9.67 14.85 8.50
N SER A 142 -8.66 14.19 9.07
CA SER A 142 -8.43 14.18 10.52
C SER A 142 -8.15 15.58 11.06
N THR A 143 -8.69 15.91 12.23
CA THR A 143 -8.39 17.18 12.90
C THR A 143 -6.95 17.23 13.39
N GLU A 144 -6.47 16.13 13.95
CA GLU A 144 -5.10 15.99 14.45
C GLU A 144 -4.20 15.29 13.43
N VAL A 145 -2.90 15.55 13.52
CA VAL A 145 -1.88 14.81 12.77
C VAL A 145 -1.65 13.42 13.37
N VAL A 146 -1.31 12.45 12.53
CA VAL A 146 -1.15 11.02 12.89
C VAL A 146 0.20 10.44 12.45
N ASN A 147 1.15 11.33 12.13
CA ASN A 147 2.50 10.97 11.72
C ASN A 147 3.53 11.14 12.86
N ASP A 148 3.13 10.83 14.09
CA ASP A 148 3.93 11.03 15.30
C ASP A 148 4.80 9.82 15.68
N ASP A 149 4.99 8.88 14.74
CA ASP A 149 5.66 7.58 14.93
C ASP A 149 5.02 6.68 16.01
N LYS A 150 3.77 6.94 16.41
CA LYS A 150 2.98 6.02 17.24
C LYS A 150 2.04 5.20 16.40
N GLU A 151 1.49 4.17 17.03
CA GLU A 151 0.49 3.33 16.41
C GLU A 151 -0.89 3.94 16.62
N HIS A 152 -1.59 4.15 15.51
CA HIS A 152 -2.96 4.65 15.45
C HIS A 152 -3.90 3.56 14.95
N GLN A 153 -5.14 3.57 15.43
CA GLN A 153 -6.23 2.74 14.93
C GLN A 153 -7.22 3.58 14.14
N LEU A 154 -7.37 3.25 12.86
CA LEU A 154 -8.37 3.81 11.96
C LEU A 154 -9.59 2.90 11.91
N GLN A 155 -10.78 3.49 12.01
CA GLN A 155 -12.05 2.86 11.67
C GLN A 155 -12.84 3.77 10.75
N ILE A 156 -13.26 3.26 9.60
CA ILE A 156 -14.13 3.96 8.66
C ILE A 156 -15.40 3.17 8.40
N TRP A 157 -16.46 3.89 8.10
CA TRP A 157 -17.73 3.35 7.62
C TRP A 157 -18.18 4.14 6.40
N ARG A 158 -18.80 3.45 5.44
CA ARG A 158 -19.49 4.08 4.32
C ARG A 158 -20.84 3.42 4.12
N LYS A 159 -21.89 4.23 4.07
CA LYS A 159 -23.24 3.78 3.71
C LYS A 159 -23.76 4.69 2.60
N GLY A 160 -23.79 4.15 1.38
CA GLY A 160 -24.15 4.92 0.19
C GLY A 160 -23.20 6.12 0.02
N ARG A 161 -23.76 7.31 0.13
CA ARG A 161 -23.03 8.59 0.02
C ARG A 161 -22.39 9.04 1.32
N ASP A 162 -22.80 8.50 2.45
CA ASP A 162 -22.37 8.98 3.77
C ASP A 162 -21.14 8.20 4.23
N GLY A 163 -20.13 8.93 4.68
CA GLY A 163 -18.89 8.41 5.21
C GLY A 163 -18.68 8.85 6.65
N LYS A 164 -18.02 8.00 7.43
CA LYS A 164 -17.62 8.27 8.81
C LYS A 164 -16.21 7.75 9.03
N MET A 165 -15.38 8.54 9.71
CA MET A 165 -14.01 8.20 10.09
C MET A 165 -13.81 8.44 11.58
N VAL A 166 -13.18 7.50 12.27
CA VAL A 166 -12.78 7.59 13.68
C VAL A 166 -11.32 7.14 13.79
N ILE A 167 -10.54 7.91 14.54
CA ILE A 167 -9.12 7.63 14.81
C ILE A 167 -8.95 7.55 16.33
N ASP A 168 -8.35 6.48 16.84
CA ASP A 168 -8.05 6.26 18.28
C ASP A 168 -9.21 6.53 19.24
N ASP A 169 -10.41 6.07 18.90
CA ASP A 169 -11.64 6.31 19.69
C ASP A 169 -11.98 7.81 19.89
N GLY A 170 -11.41 8.68 19.05
CA GLY A 170 -11.68 10.11 19.03
C GLY A 170 -13.07 10.47 18.49
N ALA A 171 -13.31 11.77 18.35
CA ALA A 171 -14.55 12.28 17.81
C ALA A 171 -14.75 11.83 16.35
N PRO A 172 -15.97 11.41 15.96
CA PRO A 172 -16.22 10.99 14.58
C PRO A 172 -16.19 12.19 13.63
N ILE A 173 -15.51 12.01 12.50
CA ILE A 173 -15.53 12.91 11.36
C ILE A 173 -16.51 12.32 10.37
N ILE A 174 -17.49 13.12 9.94
CA ILE A 174 -18.59 12.67 9.08
C ILE A 174 -18.62 13.59 7.85
N GLY A 175 -18.89 13.00 6.69
CA GLY A 175 -19.05 13.73 5.44
C GLY A 175 -19.84 12.90 4.45
N SER A 176 -20.26 13.51 3.35
CA SER A 176 -20.96 12.81 2.27
C SER A 176 -20.38 13.19 0.92
N SER A 177 -20.44 12.29 -0.07
CA SER A 177 -20.08 12.62 -1.45
C SER A 177 -21.12 13.54 -2.11
N PHE A 178 -20.70 14.25 -3.15
CA PHE A 178 -21.58 15.14 -3.92
C PHE A 178 -22.49 14.34 -4.87
N GLY A 179 -23.49 15.02 -5.44
CA GLY A 179 -24.43 14.43 -6.39
C GLY A 179 -25.47 13.51 -5.76
N ILE A 180 -25.99 12.57 -6.54
CA ILE A 180 -27.03 11.61 -6.12
C ILE A 180 -26.58 10.15 -6.18
N LEU A 181 -25.42 9.90 -6.79
CA LEU A 181 -24.87 8.56 -6.97
C LEU A 181 -24.30 8.06 -5.63
N ALA A 182 -24.60 6.81 -5.30
CA ALA A 182 -24.32 6.22 -3.98
C ALA A 182 -23.61 4.86 -4.06
N MET A 183 -23.48 4.31 -5.27
CA MET A 183 -22.81 3.03 -5.49
C MET A 183 -21.33 3.29 -5.76
N LEU A 184 -20.46 2.45 -5.20
CA LEU A 184 -19.03 2.46 -5.47
C LEU A 184 -18.74 1.39 -6.53
N ASN A 185 -18.56 1.81 -7.79
CA ASN A 185 -18.35 0.92 -8.93
C ASN A 185 -16.87 0.87 -9.30
N VAL A 186 -16.13 0.06 -8.55
CA VAL A 186 -14.71 -0.20 -8.77
C VAL A 186 -14.55 -1.62 -9.30
N ASP A 187 -13.73 -1.79 -10.35
CA ASP A 187 -13.43 -3.10 -10.94
C ASP A 187 -11.98 -3.54 -10.66
N GLY A 188 -11.18 -2.68 -10.03
CA GLY A 188 -9.78 -2.93 -9.69
C GLY A 188 -9.61 -3.62 -8.33
N ASP A 189 -8.50 -4.33 -8.22
CA ASP A 189 -8.02 -4.92 -6.97
C ASP A 189 -7.65 -3.85 -5.91
N VAL A 190 -7.54 -4.29 -4.67
CA VAL A 190 -7.22 -3.43 -3.53
C VAL A 190 -5.73 -3.41 -3.28
N TYR A 191 -5.17 -2.21 -3.17
CA TYR A 191 -3.76 -1.97 -2.90
C TYR A 191 -3.56 -1.39 -1.50
N ILE A 192 -2.63 -1.97 -0.75
CA ILE A 192 -2.22 -1.50 0.57
C ILE A 192 -0.79 -1.00 0.52
N GLY A 193 -0.57 0.20 1.08
CA GLY A 193 0.72 0.85 1.26
C GLY A 193 1.35 1.47 0.02
N GLY A 194 0.86 1.13 -1.18
CA GLY A 194 1.28 1.78 -2.40
C GLY A 194 0.71 1.14 -3.65
N VAL A 195 1.00 1.75 -4.79
CA VAL A 195 0.64 1.25 -6.12
C VAL A 195 1.85 1.32 -7.07
N PRO A 196 1.87 0.51 -8.15
CA PRO A 196 2.98 0.51 -9.12
C PRO A 196 3.21 1.83 -9.85
N ASP A 197 2.13 2.52 -10.26
CA ASP A 197 2.17 3.82 -10.94
C ASP A 197 1.19 4.77 -10.24
N LEU A 198 1.70 5.47 -9.22
CA LEU A 198 0.90 6.35 -8.37
C LEU A 198 0.18 7.44 -9.15
N ASN A 199 0.86 8.09 -10.08
CA ASN A 199 0.27 9.21 -10.81
C ASN A 199 -0.82 8.75 -11.78
N SER A 200 -0.57 7.66 -12.53
CA SER A 200 -1.57 7.12 -13.45
C SER A 200 -2.79 6.58 -12.71
N MET A 201 -2.58 5.79 -11.65
CA MET A 201 -3.67 5.12 -10.93
C MET A 201 -4.47 6.08 -10.05
N THR A 202 -3.84 7.07 -9.42
CA THR A 202 -4.53 7.99 -8.49
C THR A 202 -4.86 9.35 -9.10
N GLY A 203 -4.44 9.63 -10.33
CA GLY A 203 -4.64 10.93 -10.97
C GLY A 203 -3.97 12.10 -10.24
N GLY A 204 -2.93 11.84 -9.45
CA GLY A 204 -2.26 12.83 -8.62
C GLY A 204 -2.98 13.17 -7.31
N LEU A 205 -3.98 12.39 -6.90
CA LEU A 205 -4.65 12.54 -5.61
C LEU A 205 -3.71 12.31 -4.42
N HIS A 206 -2.73 11.42 -4.60
CA HIS A 206 -1.71 11.11 -3.60
C HIS A 206 -0.32 11.41 -4.16
N GLU A 207 0.52 12.07 -3.35
CA GLU A 207 1.86 12.51 -3.77
C GLU A 207 2.91 11.40 -3.67
N GLU A 208 2.77 10.52 -2.68
CA GLU A 208 3.74 9.48 -2.36
C GLU A 208 3.03 8.18 -1.96
N ASN A 209 3.69 7.04 -2.19
CA ASN A 209 3.34 5.76 -1.56
C ASN A 209 3.70 5.81 -0.06
N PHE A 210 3.08 4.95 0.74
CA PHE A 210 3.24 4.98 2.18
C PHE A 210 4.62 4.50 2.66
N ILE A 211 5.13 5.19 3.68
CA ILE A 211 6.31 4.81 4.45
C ILE A 211 5.87 4.60 5.89
N GLY A 212 6.05 3.40 6.43
CA GLY A 212 5.62 3.06 7.79
C GLY A 212 5.23 1.61 7.93
N CYS A 213 4.34 1.33 8.88
CA CYS A 213 3.80 -0.01 9.10
C CYS A 213 2.28 -0.01 9.05
N ILE A 214 1.70 -1.06 8.46
CA ILE A 214 0.25 -1.30 8.42
C ILE A 214 -0.01 -2.73 8.90
N GLY A 215 -1.04 -2.90 9.73
CA GLY A 215 -1.47 -4.20 10.22
C GLY A 215 -2.93 -4.19 10.65
N ASP A 216 -3.41 -5.34 11.11
CA ASP A 216 -4.78 -5.52 11.63
C ASP A 216 -5.88 -5.00 10.68
N ILE A 217 -5.75 -5.27 9.38
CA ILE A 217 -6.74 -4.90 8.37
C ILE A 217 -7.99 -5.79 8.53
N ILE A 218 -9.14 -5.18 8.70
CA ILE A 218 -10.43 -5.84 8.86
C ILE A 218 -11.45 -5.14 7.97
N PHE A 219 -12.06 -5.88 7.05
CA PHE A 219 -13.14 -5.41 6.20
C PHE A 219 -14.43 -6.15 6.57
N ASN A 220 -15.51 -5.42 6.88
CA ASN A 220 -16.81 -5.98 7.29
C ASN A 220 -16.71 -7.07 8.38
N GLY A 221 -15.81 -6.87 9.34
CA GLY A 221 -15.57 -7.81 10.44
C GLY A 221 -14.68 -9.01 10.08
N ILE A 222 -14.29 -9.17 8.82
CA ILE A 222 -13.39 -10.22 8.35
C ILE A 222 -11.96 -9.68 8.38
N LYS A 223 -11.09 -10.36 9.13
CA LYS A 223 -9.65 -10.02 9.16
C LYS A 223 -8.99 -10.46 7.87
N MET A 224 -8.30 -9.54 7.21
CA MET A 224 -7.48 -9.83 6.03
C MET A 224 -6.09 -10.27 6.48
N ASP A 225 -5.69 -11.48 6.11
CA ASP A 225 -4.34 -11.97 6.34
C ASP A 225 -3.40 -11.39 5.27
N LEU A 226 -2.34 -10.72 5.72
CA LEU A 226 -1.39 -10.03 4.83
C LEU A 226 -0.61 -10.99 3.91
N MET A 227 -0.69 -12.29 4.17
CA MET A 227 -0.10 -13.36 3.36
C MET A 227 -1.16 -14.22 2.67
N ALA A 228 -2.10 -14.77 3.43
CA ALA A 228 -3.02 -15.79 2.91
C ALA A 228 -4.13 -15.22 2.01
N ASN A 229 -4.53 -13.97 2.19
CA ASN A 229 -5.52 -13.30 1.34
C ASN A 229 -4.88 -12.46 0.22
N ALA A 230 -3.58 -12.15 0.34
CA ALA A 230 -2.89 -11.39 -0.69
C ALA A 230 -2.73 -12.22 -1.97
N ILE A 231 -2.98 -11.57 -3.11
CA ILE A 231 -2.85 -12.18 -4.44
C ILE A 231 -1.56 -11.77 -5.16
N ASP A 232 -0.96 -10.66 -4.73
CA ASP A 232 0.33 -10.17 -5.22
C ASP A 232 0.97 -9.24 -4.17
N GLY A 233 2.25 -8.94 -4.34
CA GLY A 233 2.94 -7.93 -3.55
C GLY A 233 4.35 -7.65 -4.06
N ARG A 234 4.89 -6.50 -3.67
CA ARG A 234 6.30 -6.15 -3.93
C ARG A 234 6.96 -5.60 -2.67
N ASN A 235 8.20 -5.99 -2.42
CA ASN A 235 9.12 -5.47 -1.41
C ASN A 235 8.57 -5.41 0.03
N VAL A 236 7.55 -6.22 0.33
CA VAL A 236 6.88 -6.19 1.63
C VAL A 236 7.68 -6.98 2.66
N LYS A 237 7.92 -6.38 3.83
CA LYS A 237 8.73 -6.97 4.90
C LYS A 237 7.96 -6.98 6.22
N PRO A 238 8.31 -7.84 7.18
CA PRO A 238 7.77 -7.73 8.53
C PRO A 238 8.13 -6.39 9.18
N CYS A 239 7.18 -5.78 9.90
CA CYS A 239 7.45 -4.59 10.70
C CYS A 239 7.90 -4.97 12.12
N ASP A 240 9.21 -5.03 12.34
CA ASP A 240 9.80 -5.39 13.64
C ASP A 240 9.43 -4.43 14.77
N GLN A 241 9.09 -3.18 14.44
CA GLN A 241 8.70 -2.13 15.40
C GLN A 241 7.21 -2.19 15.80
N TRP A 242 6.49 -3.22 15.36
CA TRP A 242 5.07 -3.36 15.64
C TRP A 242 4.81 -3.82 17.08
N MET A 243 3.91 -3.11 17.78
CA MET A 243 3.54 -3.46 19.14
C MET A 243 2.61 -4.67 19.14
N ILE A 244 3.13 -5.82 19.53
CA ILE A 244 2.30 -7.00 19.73
C ILE A 244 1.46 -6.82 21.01
N LYS A 245 0.15 -6.72 20.79
CA LYS A 245 -0.96 -7.16 21.66
C LYS A 245 -0.63 -8.38 22.52
N LYS A 246 0.26 -8.36 23.53
CA LYS A 246 0.46 -9.53 24.41
C LYS A 246 -0.89 -9.86 25.05
N LYS A 247 -1.51 -10.97 24.65
CA LYS A 247 -2.60 -11.56 25.40
C LYS A 247 -2.02 -11.88 26.77
N TRP A 248 -2.35 -11.06 27.77
CA TRP A 248 -2.18 -11.46 29.15
C TRP A 248 -3.01 -12.73 29.32
N LEU A 249 -2.33 -13.88 29.32
CA LEU A 249 -2.93 -15.11 29.80
C LEU A 249 -3.36 -14.80 31.23
N ARG A 250 -4.67 -14.61 31.43
CA ARG A 250 -5.27 -14.68 32.76
C ARG A 250 -4.89 -16.07 33.27
N ASN A 251 -3.84 -16.14 34.08
CA ASN A 251 -3.61 -17.27 34.97
C ASN A 251 -4.74 -17.24 36.01
N GLY A 252 -5.93 -17.63 35.58
CA GLY A 252 -7.00 -18.07 36.46
C GLY A 252 -6.66 -19.46 36.95
N LYS A 253 -5.81 -19.56 37.97
CA LYS A 253 -5.88 -20.67 38.92
C LYS A 253 -6.32 -20.10 40.26
N TYR A 254 -7.62 -20.22 40.47
CA TYR A 254 -8.28 -20.20 41.76
C TYR A 254 -7.60 -21.20 42.71
N GLN A 255 -7.31 -20.75 43.93
CA GLN A 255 -7.37 -21.57 45.14
C GLN A 255 -8.44 -20.98 46.04
#